data_AF-X1L7D4-F1
#
_entry.id   AF-X1L7D4-F1
#
_cell.length_a   1.000
_cell.length_b   1.000
_cell.length_c   1.000
_cell.angle_alpha   90.00
_cell.angle_beta   90.00
_cell.angle_gamma   90.00
#
_symmetry.space_group_name_H-M   'P 1'
#
loop_
_entity.id
_entity.type
_entity.pdbx_description
1 polymer ?
#
loop_
_entity_poly.entity_id
_entity_poly.type
_entity_poly.pdbx_seq_one_letter_code
_entity_poly.pdbx_strand_id
1 'polypeptide(L)'
;MKALSGRERLLRVFRQQLTDRMPFWLWGVDPMFRSDRSPSWEPLYELVETYELDIMRWWYPKKNLGRFHSPALHLQALMKPEFFNSLVEETRKESNKGDVWEYETIIKIPGCDLSQVYYQPKDGSPGYEKTYFIKDVEDFINRGSLIRLI
;
A
#
# COMPACT_ATOMS: atom_id res chain seq x y z
N MET A 1 30.95 -12.20 0.14
CA MET A 1 29.67 -12.93 -0.05
C MET A 1 28.73 -12.06 -0.87
N LYS A 2 27.86 -12.64 -1.72
CA LYS A 2 26.86 -11.86 -2.47
C LYS A 2 25.82 -11.29 -1.49
N ALA A 3 25.47 -10.00 -1.62
CA ALA A 3 24.41 -9.38 -0.83
C ALA A 3 23.08 -10.10 -1.10
N LEU A 4 22.39 -10.50 -0.04
CA LEU A 4 21.08 -11.15 -0.11
C LEU A 4 19.99 -10.10 -0.12
N SER A 5 18.85 -10.36 -0.78
CA SER A 5 17.65 -9.54 -0.58
C SER A 5 17.04 -9.78 0.80
N GLY A 6 16.29 -8.81 1.33
CA GLY A 6 15.59 -8.99 2.61
C GLY A 6 14.70 -10.24 2.68
N ARG A 7 14.05 -10.58 1.56
CA ARG A 7 13.26 -11.81 1.45
C ARG A 7 14.13 -13.06 1.57
N GLU A 8 15.28 -13.09 0.90
CA GLU A 8 16.21 -14.22 1.00
C GLU A 8 16.77 -14.36 2.40
N ARG A 9 17.13 -13.25 3.08
CA ARG A 9 17.58 -13.28 4.47
C ARG A 9 16.52 -13.86 5.40
N LEU A 10 15.28 -13.38 5.32
CA LEU A 10 14.17 -13.91 6.13
C LEU A 10 14.00 -15.42 5.92
N LEU A 11 13.94 -15.87 4.66
CA LEU A 11 13.79 -17.29 4.35
C LEU A 11 14.96 -18.13 4.87
N ARG A 12 16.19 -17.61 4.81
CA ARG A 12 17.38 -18.30 5.32
C ARG A 12 17.38 -18.39 6.84
N VAL A 13 16.99 -17.33 7.55
CA VAL A 13 16.88 -17.36 9.03
C VAL A 13 15.87 -18.41 9.48
N PHE A 14 14.70 -18.49 8.84
CA PHE A 14 13.73 -19.56 9.16
C PHE A 14 14.23 -20.97 8.86
N ARG A 15 15.23 -21.10 7.96
CA ARG A 15 15.89 -22.37 7.62
C ARG A 15 17.19 -22.61 8.38
N GLN A 16 17.55 -21.72 9.33
CA GLN A 16 18.82 -21.77 10.07
C GLN A 16 20.05 -21.78 9.13
N GLN A 17 19.96 -21.06 8.03
CA GLN A 17 21.03 -20.93 7.04
C GLN A 17 21.81 -19.63 7.26
N LEU A 18 23.09 -19.62 6.88
CA LEU A 18 23.93 -18.44 6.94
C LEU A 18 23.37 -17.29 6.08
N THR A 19 23.30 -16.11 6.68
CA THR A 19 22.97 -14.84 6.02
C THR A 19 24.18 -13.91 5.99
N ASP A 20 24.14 -12.91 5.11
CA ASP A 20 25.12 -11.83 5.01
C ASP A 20 25.04 -10.85 6.19
N ARG A 21 23.83 -10.65 6.74
CA ARG A 21 23.54 -9.93 7.99
C ARG A 21 22.22 -10.41 8.60
N MET A 22 21.89 -9.95 9.81
CA MET A 22 20.60 -10.22 10.44
C MET A 22 19.47 -9.54 9.64
N PRO A 23 18.37 -10.24 9.27
CA PRO A 23 17.24 -9.62 8.61
C PRO A 23 16.53 -8.65 9.56
N PHE A 24 16.30 -7.44 9.08
CA PHE A 24 15.56 -6.42 9.82
C PHE A 24 14.67 -5.67 8.82
N TRP A 25 13.36 -5.75 9.01
CA TRP A 25 12.34 -5.15 8.15
C TRP A 25 11.57 -4.09 8.93
N LEU A 26 11.75 -2.82 8.54
CA LEU A 26 10.97 -1.72 9.09
C LEU A 26 9.77 -1.42 8.20
N TRP A 27 8.58 -1.39 8.81
CA TRP A 27 7.35 -1.04 8.12
C TRP A 27 7.16 0.46 8.09
N GLY A 28 6.99 1.04 6.89
CA GLY A 28 6.61 2.44 6.72
C GLY A 28 7.75 3.44 6.94
N VAL A 29 8.96 2.97 7.26
CA VAL A 29 10.17 3.80 7.39
C VAL A 29 10.91 3.80 6.07
N ASP A 30 10.49 4.66 5.15
CA ASP A 30 11.14 4.84 3.85
C ASP A 30 11.86 6.21 3.79
N PRO A 31 13.20 6.24 3.77
CA PRO A 31 13.96 7.50 3.65
C PRO A 31 13.65 8.28 2.37
N MET A 32 13.15 7.63 1.31
CA MET A 32 12.73 8.31 0.08
C MET A 32 11.40 9.05 0.24
N PHE A 33 10.58 8.67 1.21
CA PHE A 33 9.25 9.24 1.49
C PHE A 33 9.12 9.55 2.99
N ARG A 34 10.01 10.41 3.50
CA ARG A 34 10.04 10.78 4.92
C ARG A 34 8.72 11.43 5.33
N SER A 35 8.17 10.97 6.44
CA SER A 35 7.05 11.63 7.10
C SER A 35 7.51 12.95 7.69
N ASP A 36 6.97 14.06 7.21
CA ASP A 36 7.11 15.41 7.76
C ASP A 36 6.32 15.62 9.06
N ARG A 37 5.45 14.65 9.40
CA ARG A 37 4.45 14.79 10.47
C ARG A 37 5.03 14.66 11.87
N SER A 38 6.18 14.01 12.04
CA SER A 38 6.77 13.84 13.36
C SER A 38 8.29 13.66 13.30
N PRO A 39 9.07 14.58 13.90
CA PRO A 39 10.53 14.47 14.02
C PRO A 39 11.00 13.21 14.77
N SER A 40 10.10 12.55 15.51
CA SER A 40 10.43 11.31 16.24
C SER A 40 10.81 10.13 15.31
N TRP A 41 10.50 10.23 14.01
CA TRP A 41 10.84 9.21 13.02
C TRP A 41 12.24 9.37 12.43
N GLU A 42 12.89 10.53 12.63
CA GLU A 42 14.20 10.85 12.06
C GLU A 42 15.27 9.80 12.38
N PRO A 43 15.41 9.33 13.64
CA PRO A 43 16.42 8.31 13.97
C PRO A 43 16.17 6.98 13.24
N LEU A 44 14.92 6.68 12.87
CA LEU A 44 14.59 5.45 12.14
C LEU A 44 15.04 5.57 10.68
N TYR A 45 14.86 6.73 10.04
CA TYR A 45 15.36 6.96 8.68
C TYR A 45 16.88 6.90 8.63
N GLU A 46 17.57 7.55 9.57
CA GLU A 46 19.03 7.50 9.69
C GLU A 46 19.53 6.06 9.85
N LEU A 47 18.83 5.24 10.63
CA LEU A 47 19.18 3.84 10.85
C LEU A 47 18.98 3.01 9.57
N VAL A 48 17.90 3.26 8.81
CA VAL A 48 17.70 2.61 7.51
C VAL A 48 18.80 2.95 6.52
N GLU A 49 19.19 4.22 6.42
CA GLU A 49 20.24 4.68 5.50
C GLU A 49 21.62 4.17 5.91
N THR A 50 21.96 4.28 7.20
CA THR A 50 23.29 3.91 7.73
C THR A 50 23.56 2.41 7.60
N TYR A 51 22.55 1.57 7.83
CA TYR A 51 22.69 0.11 7.84
C TYR A 51 22.09 -0.57 6.61
N GLU A 52 21.69 0.22 5.60
CA GLU A 52 21.02 -0.25 4.38
C GLU A 52 19.90 -1.25 4.68
N LEU A 53 19.05 -0.93 5.66
CA LEU A 53 18.04 -1.85 6.14
C LEU A 53 16.99 -2.13 5.07
N ASP A 54 16.38 -3.31 5.18
CA ASP A 54 15.28 -3.65 4.29
C ASP A 54 14.00 -2.92 4.76
N ILE A 55 13.28 -2.32 3.81
CA ILE A 55 12.05 -1.57 4.08
C ILE A 55 10.84 -2.33 3.54
N MET A 56 9.77 -2.34 4.32
CA MET A 56 8.47 -2.83 3.90
C MET A 56 7.55 -1.63 3.72
N ARG A 57 7.25 -1.28 2.46
CA ARG A 57 6.30 -0.19 2.15
C ARG A 57 4.85 -0.62 2.40
N TRP A 58 4.53 -1.87 2.05
CA TRP A 58 3.18 -2.42 2.10
C TRP A 58 3.21 -3.88 2.53
N TRP A 59 2.22 -4.29 3.34
CA TRP A 59 2.02 -5.67 3.75
C TRP A 59 0.85 -6.30 2.98
N TYR A 60 1.09 -7.47 2.36
CA TYR A 60 0.06 -8.23 1.64
C TYR A 60 0.04 -9.68 2.15
N PRO A 61 -0.87 -10.05 3.07
CA PRO A 61 -0.82 -11.34 3.78
C PRO A 61 -1.22 -12.60 2.97
N LYS A 62 -1.30 -12.56 1.63
CA LYS A 62 -1.79 -13.69 0.83
C LYS A 62 -0.68 -14.38 0.02
N LYS A 63 -0.62 -15.70 0.16
CA LYS A 63 0.46 -16.62 -0.29
C LYS A 63 0.77 -16.60 -1.80
N ASN A 64 -0.16 -16.14 -2.64
CA ASN A 64 -0.09 -16.27 -4.12
C ASN A 64 -0.38 -14.96 -4.88
N LEU A 65 -0.31 -13.81 -4.22
CA LEU A 65 -0.79 -12.56 -4.80
C LEU A 65 0.40 -11.67 -5.19
N GLY A 66 0.82 -11.76 -6.45
CA GLY A 66 1.95 -11.01 -6.99
C GLY A 66 1.69 -9.51 -6.95
N ARG A 67 2.54 -8.76 -6.22
CA ARG A 67 2.81 -7.29 -6.23
C ARG A 67 1.65 -6.25 -6.32
N PHE A 68 0.43 -6.58 -6.72
CA PHE A 68 -0.63 -5.61 -7.03
C PHE A 68 -2.00 -6.22 -6.76
N HIS A 69 -2.59 -5.97 -5.58
CA HIS A 69 -3.98 -6.35 -5.29
C HIS A 69 -4.83 -5.25 -4.65
N SER A 70 -4.39 -3.99 -4.72
CA SER A 70 -5.42 -2.96 -4.91
C SER A 70 -5.85 -3.05 -6.37
N PRO A 71 -7.15 -3.19 -6.69
CA PRO A 71 -7.64 -3.05 -8.05
C PRO A 71 -7.11 -1.76 -8.71
N ALA A 72 -6.97 -0.69 -7.92
CA ALA A 72 -6.33 0.55 -8.33
C ALA A 72 -4.88 0.35 -8.78
N LEU A 73 -4.08 -0.39 -8.00
CA LEU A 73 -2.69 -0.70 -8.34
C LEU A 73 -2.55 -1.65 -9.54
N HIS A 74 -3.49 -2.58 -9.71
CA HIS A 74 -3.52 -3.47 -10.86
C HIS A 74 -3.88 -2.69 -12.14
N LEU A 75 -4.89 -1.83 -12.09
CA LEU A 75 -5.26 -0.93 -13.18
C LEU A 75 -4.12 0.05 -13.49
N GLN A 76 -3.49 0.63 -12.47
CA GLN A 76 -2.32 1.50 -12.64
C GLN A 76 -1.16 0.77 -13.34
N ALA A 77 -0.96 -0.52 -13.05
CA ALA A 77 0.10 -1.32 -13.70
C ALA A 77 -0.24 -1.70 -15.16
N LEU A 78 -1.53 -1.79 -15.51
CA LEU A 78 -1.99 -2.13 -16.86
C LEU A 78 -2.14 -0.90 -17.77
N MET A 79 -2.21 0.30 -17.20
CA MET A 79 -2.57 1.53 -17.90
C MET A 79 -1.39 2.51 -17.91
N LYS A 80 -1.37 3.41 -18.90
CA LYS A 80 -0.43 4.54 -18.86
C LYS A 80 -0.75 5.43 -17.64
N PRO A 81 0.25 5.92 -16.88
CA PRO A 81 0.01 6.70 -15.67
C PRO A 81 -0.90 7.92 -15.88
N GLU A 82 -0.71 8.64 -17.00
CA GLU A 82 -1.50 9.80 -17.39
C GLU A 82 -2.99 9.45 -17.56
N PHE A 83 -3.26 8.29 -18.17
CA PHE A 83 -4.61 7.82 -18.39
C PHE A 83 -5.25 7.35 -17.09
N PHE A 84 -4.52 6.60 -16.27
CA PHE A 84 -5.02 6.18 -14.96
C PHE A 84 -5.37 7.37 -14.07
N ASN A 85 -4.50 8.37 -13.98
CA ASN A 85 -4.73 9.57 -13.17
C ASN A 85 -5.97 10.36 -13.63
N SER A 86 -6.34 10.30 -14.91
CA SER A 86 -7.56 10.95 -15.43
C SER A 86 -8.85 10.28 -14.97
N LEU A 87 -8.78 9.02 -14.50
CA LEU A 87 -9.93 8.24 -14.04
C LEU A 87 -10.14 8.32 -12.54
N VAL A 88 -9.15 8.84 -11.80
CA VAL A 88 -9.16 8.86 -10.34
C VAL A 88 -9.58 10.23 -9.84
N GLU A 89 -10.61 10.25 -9.02
CA GLU A 89 -11.04 11.42 -8.25
C GLU A 89 -10.79 11.16 -6.77
N GLU A 90 -9.95 11.98 -6.15
CA GLU A 90 -9.67 11.93 -4.72
C GLU A 90 -10.21 13.17 -4.03
N THR A 91 -11.06 12.97 -3.03
CA THR A 91 -11.61 14.04 -2.21
C THR A 91 -11.21 13.84 -0.76
N ARG A 92 -10.63 14.87 -0.15
CA ARG A 92 -10.37 14.91 1.29
C ARG A 92 -11.44 15.74 1.97
N LYS A 93 -12.10 15.18 2.97
CA LYS A 93 -13.08 15.87 3.81
C LYS A 93 -12.82 15.63 5.29
N GLU A 94 -13.28 16.55 6.13
CA GLU A 94 -13.28 16.34 7.57
C GLU A 94 -14.33 15.29 7.93
N SER A 95 -13.93 14.28 8.72
CA SER A 95 -14.87 13.25 9.17
C SER A 95 -15.80 13.83 10.23
N ASN A 96 -17.00 13.24 10.35
CA ASN A 96 -17.91 13.51 11.47
C ASN A 96 -17.27 13.19 12.83
N LYS A 97 -16.23 12.35 12.82
CA LYS A 97 -15.33 12.14 13.94
C LYS A 97 -14.18 13.15 13.79
N GLY A 98 -14.28 14.27 14.52
CA GLY A 98 -13.41 15.45 14.32
C GLY A 98 -11.91 15.23 14.51
N ASP A 99 -11.49 14.03 14.91
CA ASP A 99 -10.12 13.56 15.06
C ASP A 99 -9.56 12.84 13.80
N VAL A 100 -10.36 12.68 12.75
CA VAL A 100 -9.99 11.89 11.56
C VAL A 100 -10.27 12.65 10.25
N TRP A 101 -9.37 12.50 9.28
CA TRP A 101 -9.62 12.87 7.88
C TRP A 101 -10.24 11.71 7.11
N GLU A 102 -11.26 12.00 6.30
CA GLU A 102 -11.87 11.06 5.37
C GLU A 102 -11.33 11.33 3.96
N TYR A 103 -10.67 10.32 3.38
CA TYR A 103 -10.25 10.32 1.98
C TYR A 103 -11.18 9.41 1.19
N GLU A 104 -11.89 10.00 0.24
CA GLU A 104 -12.76 9.29 -0.69
C GLU A 104 -12.07 9.23 -2.04
N THR A 105 -11.79 8.02 -2.51
CA THR A 105 -11.18 7.77 -3.82
C THR A 105 -12.21 7.10 -4.70
N ILE A 106 -12.47 7.66 -5.88
CA ILE A 106 -13.36 7.11 -6.90
C ILE A 106 -12.52 6.83 -8.15
N ILE A 107 -12.60 5.60 -8.66
CA ILE A 107 -11.98 5.20 -9.93
C ILE A 107 -13.11 4.97 -10.93
N LYS A 108 -13.16 5.82 -11.96
CA LYS A 108 -14.14 5.74 -13.04
C LYS A 108 -13.71 4.67 -14.03
N ILE A 109 -14.43 3.55 -14.06
CA ILE A 109 -14.18 2.46 -15.00
C ILE A 109 -15.38 2.37 -15.95
N PRO A 110 -15.19 2.03 -17.23
CA PRO A 110 -16.31 1.79 -18.13
C PRO A 110 -17.29 0.77 -17.53
N GLY A 111 -18.51 1.21 -17.21
CA GLY A 111 -19.59 0.38 -16.69
C GLY A 111 -19.77 0.37 -15.17
N CYS A 112 -18.81 0.86 -14.37
CA CYS A 112 -19.01 1.05 -12.93
C CYS A 112 -17.95 1.99 -12.30
N ASP A 113 -18.35 2.71 -11.26
CA ASP A 113 -17.42 3.47 -10.43
C ASP A 113 -16.98 2.63 -9.22
N LEU A 114 -15.68 2.52 -9.00
CA LEU A 114 -15.13 1.90 -7.79
C LEU A 114 -14.84 2.98 -6.76
N SER A 115 -15.45 2.88 -5.58
CA SER A 115 -15.22 3.82 -4.49
C SER A 115 -14.51 3.17 -3.30
N GLN A 116 -13.54 3.87 -2.72
CA GLN A 116 -12.85 3.53 -1.49
C GLN A 116 -12.97 4.71 -0.52
N VAL A 117 -13.09 4.40 0.78
CA VAL A 117 -12.99 5.40 1.84
C VAL A 117 -11.89 4.99 2.81
N TYR A 118 -10.89 5.85 2.98
CA TYR A 118 -9.78 5.68 3.92
C TYR A 118 -9.85 6.72 5.04
N TYR A 119 -9.65 6.26 6.27
CA TYR A 119 -9.60 7.08 7.47
C TYR A 119 -8.18 7.28 7.93
N GLN A 120 -7.80 8.55 8.03
CA GLN A 120 -6.49 8.96 8.52
C GLN A 120 -6.63 9.79 9.79
N PRO A 121 -6.23 9.24 10.94
CA PRO A 121 -6.12 9.99 12.18
C PRO A 121 -5.29 11.27 12.03
N LYS A 122 -5.75 12.37 12.63
CA LYS A 122 -5.07 13.68 12.60
C LYS A 122 -3.77 13.69 13.40
N ASP A 123 -3.67 12.81 14.40
CA ASP A 123 -2.50 12.64 15.26
C ASP A 123 -1.32 11.92 14.57
N GLY A 124 -1.51 11.46 13.33
CA GLY A 124 -0.48 10.76 12.57
C GLY A 124 -0.39 9.26 12.86
N SER A 125 -1.26 8.71 13.71
CA SER A 125 -1.37 7.26 13.90
C SER A 125 -1.83 6.55 12.60
N PRO A 126 -1.56 5.24 12.46
CA PRO A 126 -1.92 4.50 11.25
C PRO A 126 -3.43 4.58 10.97
N GLY A 127 -3.76 4.87 9.71
CA GLY A 127 -5.15 4.88 9.27
C GLY A 127 -5.69 3.50 8.92
N TYR A 128 -6.95 3.45 8.49
CA TYR A 128 -7.60 2.22 8.07
C TYR A 128 -8.61 2.44 6.95
N GLU A 129 -8.85 1.37 6.19
CA GLU A 129 -9.86 1.36 5.12
C GLU A 129 -11.24 1.15 5.75
N LYS A 130 -12.13 2.14 5.59
CA LYS A 130 -13.53 2.05 6.01
C LYS A 130 -14.38 1.32 4.98
N THR A 131 -14.15 1.64 3.71
CA THR A 131 -14.83 1.02 2.57
C THR A 131 -13.77 0.65 1.56
N TYR A 132 -13.83 -0.57 1.02
CA TYR A 132 -12.91 -1.08 0.00
C TYR A 132 -13.47 -0.86 -1.40
N PHE A 133 -12.61 -0.68 -2.41
CA PHE A 133 -13.02 -0.62 -3.83
C PHE A 133 -13.84 -1.84 -4.24
N ILE A 134 -13.39 -3.03 -3.83
CA ILE A 134 -14.02 -4.32 -4.06
C ILE A 134 -13.81 -5.14 -2.80
N LYS A 135 -14.90 -5.68 -2.21
CA LYS A 135 -14.80 -6.54 -1.02
C LYS A 135 -14.43 -7.98 -1.37
N ASP A 136 -15.10 -8.53 -2.38
CA ASP A 136 -14.97 -9.89 -2.86
C ASP A 136 -15.33 -9.99 -4.35
N VAL A 137 -15.22 -11.19 -4.92
CA VAL A 137 -15.47 -11.41 -6.35
C VAL A 137 -16.95 -11.19 -6.68
N GLU A 138 -17.84 -11.56 -5.76
CA GLU A 138 -19.28 -11.35 -5.88
C GLU A 138 -19.63 -9.85 -5.90
N ASP A 139 -19.01 -9.02 -5.06
CA ASP A 139 -19.15 -7.56 -5.05
C ASP A 139 -18.72 -6.96 -6.40
N PHE A 140 -17.64 -7.48 -7.00
CA PHE A 140 -17.22 -7.07 -8.34
C PHE A 140 -18.24 -7.45 -9.42
N ILE A 141 -18.72 -8.69 -9.41
CA ILE A 141 -19.72 -9.18 -10.39
C ILE A 141 -21.04 -8.41 -10.25
N ASN A 142 -21.47 -8.12 -9.02
CA ASN A 142 -22.71 -7.40 -8.75
C ASN A 142 -22.62 -5.92 -9.16
N ARG A 143 -21.44 -5.31 -9.05
CA ARG A 143 -21.22 -3.91 -9.49
C ARG A 143 -20.99 -3.78 -10.99
N GLY A 144 -20.44 -4.81 -11.62
CA GLY A 144 -20.20 -4.87 -13.05
C GLY A 144 -21.13 -5.87 -13.74
N SER A 145 -22.32 -5.42 -14.15
CA SER A 145 -23.09 -6.15 -15.17
C SER A 145 -22.26 -6.20 -16.46
N LEU A 146 -21.66 -7.35 -16.75
CA LEU A 146 -20.90 -7.67 -17.97
C LEU A 146 -19.84 -6.64 -18.39
N ILE A 147 -18.68 -6.67 -17.74
CA ILE A 147 -17.45 -6.32 -18.44
C ILE A 147 -16.85 -7.63 -18.98
N ARG A 148 -17.34 -8.08 -20.15
CA ARG A 148 -16.58 -8.98 -21.01
C ARG A 148 -15.43 -8.18 -21.61
N LEU A 149 -14.37 -7.98 -20.84
CA LEU A 149 -13.08 -7.59 -21.40
C LEU A 149 -12.41 -8.86 -21.90
N ILE A 150 -12.57 -9.04 -23.22
CA ILE A 150 -11.72 -9.86 -24.08
C ILE A 150 -10.27 -9.35 -23.97
#